data_AF-A0A167F3W1-F1
#
_entry.id   AF-A0A167F3W1-F1
#
_cell.length_a   1.000
_cell.length_b   1.000
_cell.length_c   1.000
_cell.angle_alpha   90.00
_cell.angle_beta   90.00
_cell.angle_gamma   90.00
#
_symmetry.space_group_name_H-M   'P 1'
#
loop_
_entity.id
_entity.type
_entity.pdbx_description
1 polymer ?
#
loop_
_entity_poly.entity_id
_entity_poly.type
_entity_poly.pdbx_seq_one_letter_code
_entity_poly.pdbx_strand_id
1 'polypeptide(L)'
;MSENVGLNTPRGSGTSGYVQRNLAHLKPRDHGAPYPKDLDSLRHKQRQPDKGILEHDRKRQIEVKVFDLRDKLEEEEIEEEEIDKRCDQLREKLLAEMGSGKGPSESRRSFKEHQVHEMADAKIKESERLRRALKISSDYEEGSHWKRQEERLRNSLEKEDDGKE
;
A
#
# COMPACT_ATOMS: atom_id res chain seq x y z
N MET A 1 -31.12 -24.07 -31.88
CA MET A 1 -31.98 -23.41 -32.89
C MET A 1 -31.09 -22.44 -33.64
N SER A 2 -31.14 -22.42 -34.98
CA SER A 2 -30.31 -21.50 -35.77
C SER A 2 -30.67 -20.06 -35.42
N GLU A 3 -29.67 -19.25 -35.09
CA GLU A 3 -29.81 -17.84 -34.71
C GLU A 3 -30.21 -16.97 -35.93
N ASN A 4 -31.38 -17.22 -36.52
CA ASN A 4 -31.81 -16.56 -37.76
C ASN A 4 -30.83 -16.71 -38.95
N VAL A 5 -29.99 -17.76 -38.93
CA VAL A 5 -29.04 -18.08 -40.00
C VAL A 5 -29.50 -19.33 -40.76
N GLY A 6 -29.64 -19.22 -42.09
CA GLY A 6 -30.02 -20.33 -42.98
C GLY A 6 -31.27 -20.07 -43.81
N LEU A 7 -31.80 -21.13 -44.43
CA LEU A 7 -33.07 -21.10 -45.17
C LEU A 7 -34.24 -21.49 -44.26
N ASN A 8 -35.40 -20.85 -44.43
CA ASN A 8 -36.62 -21.21 -43.69
C ASN A 8 -37.09 -22.63 -44.00
N THR A 9 -36.95 -23.07 -45.26
CA THR A 9 -37.22 -24.44 -45.69
C THR A 9 -36.23 -24.87 -46.79
N PRO A 10 -35.71 -26.12 -46.77
CA PRO A 10 -34.82 -26.63 -47.82
C PRO A 10 -35.57 -27.01 -49.12
N ARG A 11 -36.91 -27.02 -49.13
CA ARG A 11 -37.70 -27.34 -50.32
C ARG A 11 -37.58 -26.20 -51.34
N GLY A 12 -37.17 -26.53 -52.56
CA GLY A 12 -37.01 -25.58 -53.66
C GLY A 12 -35.62 -24.94 -53.77
N SER A 13 -34.72 -25.13 -52.80
CA SER A 13 -33.33 -24.63 -52.90
C SER A 13 -32.40 -25.57 -53.66
N GLY A 14 -32.82 -26.80 -53.95
CA GLY A 14 -31.99 -27.82 -54.59
C GLY A 14 -30.82 -28.33 -53.74
N THR A 15 -30.80 -28.04 -52.43
CA THR A 15 -29.75 -28.45 -51.49
C THR A 15 -30.33 -29.12 -50.24
N SER A 16 -29.49 -29.73 -49.41
CA SER A 16 -29.92 -30.43 -48.19
C SER A 16 -30.36 -29.50 -47.04
N GLY A 17 -30.17 -28.18 -47.17
CA GLY A 17 -30.43 -27.22 -46.11
C GLY A 17 -29.43 -27.25 -44.94
N TYR A 18 -28.31 -27.98 -45.08
CA TYR A 18 -27.29 -28.04 -44.05
C TYR A 18 -26.51 -26.72 -43.93
N VAL A 19 -26.51 -26.14 -42.73
CA VAL A 19 -25.83 -24.87 -42.44
C VAL A 19 -24.59 -25.14 -41.58
N GLN A 20 -23.41 -24.79 -42.08
CA GLN A 20 -22.15 -24.90 -41.35
C GLN A 20 -21.75 -23.52 -40.80
N ARG A 21 -21.22 -23.50 -39.57
CA ARG A 21 -20.60 -22.29 -39.01
C ARG A 21 -19.34 -21.91 -39.78
N ASN A 22 -19.12 -20.62 -40.01
CA ASN A 22 -17.89 -20.14 -40.62
C ASN A 22 -16.71 -20.28 -39.63
N LEU A 23 -15.71 -21.09 -39.98
CA LEU A 23 -14.49 -21.29 -39.16
C LEU A 23 -13.53 -20.10 -39.20
N ALA A 24 -13.59 -19.28 -40.26
CA ALA A 24 -12.77 -18.09 -40.41
C ALA A 24 -13.40 -16.84 -39.77
N HIS A 25 -14.63 -16.93 -39.28
CA HIS A 25 -15.28 -15.82 -38.60
C HIS A 25 -14.68 -15.64 -37.20
N LEU A 26 -13.77 -14.67 -37.07
CA LEU A 26 -13.20 -14.27 -35.79
C LEU A 26 -14.24 -13.48 -35.00
N LYS A 27 -14.86 -14.13 -34.00
CA LYS A 27 -15.70 -13.41 -33.04
C LYS A 27 -14.81 -12.39 -32.30
N PRO A 28 -15.18 -11.10 -32.25
CA PRO A 28 -14.50 -10.13 -31.40
C PRO A 28 -14.44 -10.70 -30.00
N ARG A 29 -13.23 -10.93 -29.49
CA ARG A 29 -13.05 -11.37 -28.11
C ARG A 29 -13.41 -10.16 -27.26
N ASP A 30 -14.32 -10.34 -26.30
CA ASP A 30 -14.49 -9.42 -25.16
C ASP A 30 -13.23 -9.47 -24.31
N HIS A 31 -12.14 -8.95 -24.85
CA HIS A 31 -10.97 -8.59 -24.08
C HIS A 31 -11.36 -7.32 -23.33
N GLY A 32 -11.96 -7.48 -22.16
CA GLY A 32 -11.64 -6.56 -21.08
C GLY A 32 -10.13 -6.46 -21.06
N ALA A 33 -9.59 -5.28 -21.40
CA ALA A 33 -8.16 -5.08 -21.49
C ALA A 33 -7.50 -5.64 -20.22
N PRO A 34 -6.39 -6.39 -20.31
CA PRO A 34 -5.75 -7.02 -19.14
C PRO A 34 -5.16 -5.98 -18.16
N TYR A 35 -5.36 -4.70 -18.44
CA TYR A 35 -4.92 -3.57 -17.63
C TYR A 35 -6.12 -2.76 -17.18
N PRO A 36 -6.12 -2.31 -15.91
CA PRO A 36 -7.15 -1.41 -15.41
C PRO A 36 -7.15 -0.13 -16.25
N LYS A 37 -8.34 0.30 -16.70
CA LYS A 37 -8.52 1.56 -17.43
C LYS A 37 -8.50 2.78 -16.50
N ASP A 38 -8.58 2.55 -15.19
CA ASP A 38 -8.59 3.60 -14.18
C ASP A 38 -7.19 4.18 -14.01
N LEU A 39 -6.97 5.38 -14.53
CA LEU A 39 -5.70 6.11 -14.43
C LEU A 39 -5.24 6.30 -12.97
N ASP A 40 -6.18 6.36 -12.03
CA ASP A 40 -5.89 6.46 -10.60
C ASP A 40 -5.27 5.19 -10.02
N SER A 41 -5.57 4.01 -10.58
CA SER A 41 -4.94 2.76 -10.16
C SER A 41 -3.48 2.64 -10.60
N LEU A 42 -3.08 3.43 -11.60
CA LEU A 42 -1.70 3.50 -12.10
C LEU A 42 -0.81 4.45 -11.28
N ARG A 43 -1.40 5.27 -10.39
CA ARG A 43 -0.61 6.17 -9.54
C ARG A 43 0.19 5.36 -8.52
N HIS A 44 1.47 5.67 -8.40
CA HIS A 44 2.31 5.04 -7.39
C HIS A 44 1.84 5.43 -5.98
N LYS A 45 1.35 4.44 -5.23
CA LYS A 45 0.94 4.64 -3.83
C LYS A 45 1.98 4.04 -2.90
N GLN A 46 2.51 4.86 -1.99
CA GLN A 46 3.43 4.39 -0.96
C GLN A 46 2.70 3.37 -0.05
N ARG A 47 3.30 2.19 0.12
CA ARG A 47 2.77 1.16 1.03
C ARG A 47 2.79 1.70 2.45
N GLN A 48 1.64 1.71 3.09
CA GLN A 48 1.51 2.18 4.47
C GLN A 48 1.95 1.07 5.43
N PRO A 49 2.67 1.42 6.51
CA PRO A 49 2.96 0.46 7.58
C PRO A 49 1.66 0.06 8.29
N ASP A 50 1.58 -1.20 8.71
CA ASP A 50 0.46 -1.69 9.49
C ASP A 50 0.71 -1.42 10.97
N LYS A 51 -0.19 -0.68 11.61
CA LYS A 51 -0.10 -0.33 13.03
C LYS A 51 -0.16 -1.56 13.93
N GLY A 52 -0.94 -2.57 13.57
CA GLY A 52 -1.06 -3.80 14.37
C GLY A 52 0.25 -4.57 14.41
N ILE A 53 0.97 -4.63 13.29
CA ILE A 53 2.28 -5.28 13.20
C ILE A 53 3.32 -4.50 14.01
N LEU A 54 3.35 -3.17 13.90
CA LEU A 54 4.27 -2.35 14.68
C LEU A 54 4.03 -2.47 16.20
N GLU A 55 2.78 -2.50 16.64
CA GLU A 55 2.44 -2.72 18.05
C GLU A 55 2.81 -4.11 18.54
N HIS A 56 2.60 -5.13 17.70
CA HIS A 56 2.99 -6.49 18.00
C HIS A 56 4.50 -6.63 18.16
N ASP A 57 5.29 -6.05 17.26
CA ASP A 57 6.75 -6.08 17.33
C ASP A 57 7.28 -5.36 18.58
N ARG A 58 6.66 -4.24 18.98
CA ARG A 58 6.97 -3.55 20.24
C ARG A 58 6.69 -4.42 21.46
N LYS A 59 5.53 -5.07 21.53
CA LYS A 59 5.19 -6.00 22.63
C LYS A 59 6.14 -7.19 22.66
N ARG A 60 6.46 -7.75 21.49
CA ARG A 60 7.44 -8.84 21.36
C ARG A 60 8.81 -8.44 21.91
N GLN A 61 9.27 -7.21 21.66
CA GLN A 61 10.53 -6.72 22.23
C GLN A 61 10.51 -6.65 23.76
N ILE A 62 9.35 -6.37 24.38
CA ILE A 62 9.19 -6.41 25.84
C ILE A 62 9.31 -7.85 26.33
N GLU A 63 8.57 -8.78 25.74
CA GLU A 63 8.58 -10.19 26.13
C GLU A 63 9.96 -10.83 25.94
N VAL A 64 10.71 -10.45 24.89
CA VAL A 64 12.10 -10.91 24.73
C VAL A 64 12.97 -10.47 25.91
N LYS A 65 12.84 -9.23 26.40
CA LYS A 65 13.61 -8.77 27.57
C LYS A 65 13.20 -9.47 28.86
N VAL A 66 11.91 -9.80 29.00
CA VAL A 66 11.40 -10.57 30.14
C VAL A 66 11.94 -11.99 30.10
N PHE A 67 11.97 -12.60 28.91
CA PHE A 67 12.57 -13.90 28.68
C PHE A 67 14.07 -13.91 28.99
N ASP A 68 14.82 -12.92 28.50
CA ASP A 68 16.25 -12.77 28.82
C ASP A 68 16.52 -12.61 30.33
N LEU A 69 15.59 -12.03 31.09
CA LEU A 69 15.70 -11.92 32.55
C LEU A 69 15.41 -13.27 33.21
N ARG A 70 14.37 -13.97 32.75
CA ARG A 70 14.03 -15.30 33.23
C ARG A 70 15.20 -16.27 33.07
N ASP A 71 15.79 -16.36 31.88
CA ASP A 71 16.95 -17.22 31.60
C ASP A 71 18.11 -16.98 32.57
N LYS A 72 18.38 -15.71 32.90
CA LYS A 72 19.44 -15.34 33.86
C LYS A 72 19.12 -15.77 35.29
N LEU A 73 17.87 -15.60 35.73
CA LEU A 73 17.48 -15.96 37.09
C LEU A 73 17.40 -17.49 37.27
N GLU A 74 17.06 -18.22 36.21
CA GLU A 74 17.13 -19.69 36.17
C GLU A 74 18.59 -20.17 36.25
N GLU A 75 19.53 -19.52 35.55
CA GLU A 75 20.98 -19.81 35.65
C GLU A 75 21.56 -19.48 37.04
N GLU A 76 20.96 -18.52 37.76
CA GLU A 76 21.28 -18.17 39.15
C GLU A 76 20.63 -19.11 40.19
N GLU A 77 19.89 -20.16 39.76
CA GLU A 77 19.18 -21.13 40.61
C GLU A 77 18.21 -20.49 41.63
N ILE A 78 17.56 -19.38 41.25
CA ILE A 78 16.56 -18.70 42.08
C ILE A 78 15.24 -19.49 42.09
N GLU A 79 14.46 -19.39 43.16
CA GLU A 79 13.16 -20.03 43.30
C GLU A 79 12.14 -19.50 42.27
N GLU A 80 11.38 -20.42 41.64
CA GLU A 80 10.44 -20.11 40.54
C GLU A 80 9.45 -18.99 40.90
N GLU A 81 8.94 -18.97 42.14
CA GLU A 81 8.02 -17.92 42.59
C GLU A 81 8.65 -16.52 42.61
N GLU A 82 9.95 -16.43 42.90
CA GLU A 82 10.67 -15.16 42.90
C GLU A 82 11.02 -14.72 41.47
N ILE A 83 11.32 -15.68 40.58
CA ILE A 83 11.52 -15.45 39.16
C ILE A 83 10.26 -14.82 38.54
N ASP A 84 9.09 -15.39 38.77
CA ASP A 84 7.83 -14.88 38.22
C ASP A 84 7.52 -13.46 38.72
N LYS A 85 7.71 -13.20 40.02
CA LYS A 85 7.52 -11.86 40.61
C LYS A 85 8.44 -10.82 39.96
N ARG A 86 9.72 -11.14 39.73
CA ARG A 86 10.68 -10.23 39.10
C ARG A 86 10.36 -10.03 37.62
N CYS A 87 9.93 -11.07 36.91
CA CYS A 87 9.50 -11.01 35.52
C CYS A 87 8.26 -10.12 35.34
N ASP A 88 7.24 -10.27 36.18
CA ASP A 88 6.02 -9.47 36.13
C ASP A 88 6.29 -8.00 36.44
N GLN A 89 7.11 -7.73 37.46
CA GLN A 89 7.55 -6.36 37.74
C GLN A 89 8.28 -5.71 36.56
N LEU A 90 9.12 -6.48 35.85
CA LEU A 90 9.80 -5.97 34.65
C LEU A 90 8.81 -5.74 33.50
N ARG A 91 7.86 -6.66 33.30
CA ARG A 91 6.82 -6.56 32.27
C ARG A 91 5.98 -5.29 32.47
N GLU A 92 5.50 -5.04 33.69
CA GLU A 92 4.72 -3.84 34.03
C GLU A 92 5.52 -2.55 33.80
N LYS A 93 6.79 -2.52 34.23
CA LYS A 93 7.68 -1.37 34.02
C LYS A 93 7.87 -1.04 32.54
N LEU A 94 8.16 -2.05 31.72
CA LEU A 94 8.39 -1.87 30.29
C LEU A 94 7.11 -1.49 29.53
N LEU A 95 5.95 -2.03 29.92
CA LEU A 95 4.66 -1.64 29.36
C LEU A 95 4.32 -0.19 29.70
N ALA A 96 4.58 0.25 30.94
CA ALA A 96 4.40 1.65 31.34
C ALA A 96 5.34 2.60 30.58
N GLU A 97 6.61 2.21 30.39
CA GLU A 97 7.58 2.97 29.61
C GLU A 97 7.14 3.10 28.14
N MET A 98 6.65 2.02 27.54
CA MET A 98 6.08 2.01 26.18
C MET A 98 4.90 2.98 26.05
N GLY A 99 3.98 2.99 27.01
CA GLY A 99 2.82 3.90 27.02
C GLY A 99 3.18 5.38 27.23
N SER A 100 4.28 5.65 27.94
CA SER A 100 4.73 7.00 28.26
C SER A 100 5.40 7.75 27.09
N GLY A 101 5.58 7.10 25.93
CA GLY A 101 6.26 7.68 24.77
C GLY A 101 7.77 7.87 24.94
N LYS A 102 8.33 7.61 26.14
CA LYS A 102 9.77 7.44 26.39
C LYS A 102 10.21 6.02 26.04
N GLY A 103 9.80 5.52 24.87
CA GLY A 103 10.34 4.28 24.35
C GLY A 103 11.86 4.38 24.24
N PRO A 104 12.60 3.26 24.37
CA PRO A 104 14.04 3.25 24.17
C PRO A 104 14.32 3.92 22.83
N SER A 105 15.07 5.02 22.87
CA SER A 105 15.51 5.77 21.70
C SER A 105 15.83 4.78 20.59
N GLU A 106 15.11 4.87 19.47
CA GLU A 106 15.33 4.06 18.26
C GLU A 106 16.75 4.35 17.79
N SER A 107 17.69 3.70 18.46
CA SER A 107 19.09 3.63 18.09
C SER A 107 19.09 3.17 16.65
N ARG A 108 20.00 3.73 15.84
CA ARG A 108 20.23 3.47 14.41
C ARG A 108 20.54 1.98 14.18
N ARG A 109 19.59 1.10 14.50
CA ARG A 109 19.63 -0.33 14.29
C ARG A 109 19.24 -0.50 12.84
N SER A 110 20.13 -1.13 12.08
CA SER A 110 19.79 -1.60 10.75
C SER A 110 18.58 -2.54 10.89
N PHE A 111 17.50 -2.22 10.18
CA PHE A 111 16.35 -3.10 10.08
C PHE A 111 16.79 -4.42 9.47
N LYS A 112 16.25 -5.53 9.98
CA LYS A 112 16.39 -6.82 9.32
C LYS A 112 15.52 -6.83 8.06
N GLU A 113 15.87 -7.66 7.08
CA GLU A 113 15.16 -7.72 5.78
C GLU A 113 13.66 -8.02 5.92
N HIS A 114 13.24 -8.74 6.97
CA HIS A 114 11.85 -9.07 7.23
C HIS A 114 11.05 -7.96 7.93
N GLN A 115 11.68 -6.90 8.44
CA GLN A 115 11.02 -5.81 9.17
C GLN A 115 10.49 -4.74 8.21
N VAL A 116 9.65 -5.16 7.26
CA VAL A 116 9.18 -4.31 6.16
C VAL A 116 8.33 -3.13 6.66
N HIS A 117 7.52 -3.34 7.71
CA HIS A 117 6.65 -2.29 8.25
C HIS A 117 7.41 -1.25 9.06
N GLU A 118 8.39 -1.66 9.87
CA GLU A 118 9.28 -0.72 10.57
C GLU A 118 10.10 0.11 9.58
N MET A 119 10.63 -0.54 8.53
CA MET A 119 11.36 0.15 7.46
C MET A 119 10.47 1.14 6.70
N ALA A 120 9.21 0.79 6.45
CA ALA A 120 8.24 1.69 5.81
C ALA A 120 7.92 2.90 6.69
N ASP A 121 7.66 2.69 7.99
CA ASP A 121 7.41 3.77 8.95
C ASP A 121 8.62 4.72 9.07
N ALA A 122 9.83 4.16 9.18
CA ALA A 122 11.06 4.92 9.21
C ALA A 122 11.26 5.74 7.93
N LYS A 123 11.03 5.14 6.75
CA LYS A 123 11.15 5.81 5.46
C LYS A 123 10.13 6.94 5.29
N ILE A 124 8.91 6.78 5.81
CA ILE A 124 7.90 7.84 5.80
C ILE A 124 8.38 9.02 6.67
N LYS A 125 8.85 8.75 7.90
CA LYS A 125 9.40 9.78 8.80
C LYS A 125 10.61 10.51 8.20
N GLU A 126 11.52 9.78 7.57
CA GLU A 126 12.67 10.35 6.87
C GLU A 126 12.24 11.22 5.67
N SER A 127 11.28 10.73 4.88
CA SER A 127 10.73 11.46 3.74
C SER A 127 10.03 12.75 4.19
N GLU A 128 9.28 12.70 5.29
CA GLU A 128 8.67 13.90 5.89
C GLU A 128 9.72 14.89 6.39
N ARG A 129 10.80 14.40 7.02
CA ARG A 129 11.91 15.25 7.47
C ARG A 129 12.60 15.92 6.28
N LEU A 130 12.86 15.18 5.22
CA LEU A 130 13.42 15.71 3.97
C LEU A 130 12.47 16.73 3.33
N ARG A 131 11.17 16.43 3.26
CA ARG A 131 10.15 17.35 2.74
C ARG A 131 10.17 18.70 3.47
N ARG A 132 10.22 18.66 4.81
CA ARG A 132 10.32 19.86 5.65
C ARG A 132 11.63 20.62 5.40
N ALA A 133 12.75 19.91 5.27
CA ALA A 133 14.06 20.51 4.98
C ALA A 133 14.08 21.23 3.62
N LEU A 134 13.42 20.65 2.61
CA LEU A 134 13.26 21.26 1.28
C LEU A 134 12.16 22.34 1.22
N LYS A 135 11.52 22.68 2.34
CA LYS A 135 10.41 23.66 2.43
C LYS A 135 9.23 23.32 1.51
N ILE A 136 9.01 22.03 1.23
CA ILE A 136 7.86 21.56 0.47
C ILE A 136 6.65 21.51 1.41
N SER A 137 5.52 22.07 0.98
CA SER A 137 4.28 22.12 1.76
C SER A 137 3.69 20.73 2.01
N SER A 138 2.83 20.60 3.01
CA SER A 138 2.11 19.35 3.27
C SER A 138 1.18 18.95 2.14
N ASP A 139 0.61 19.95 1.51
CA ASP A 139 -0.46 19.80 0.52
C ASP A 139 0.14 19.85 -0.89
N TYR A 140 1.43 19.55 -1.03
CA TYR A 140 2.10 19.50 -2.31
C TYR A 140 1.60 18.30 -3.12
N GLU A 141 0.85 18.59 -4.18
CA GLU A 141 0.43 17.60 -5.16
C GLU A 141 1.44 17.54 -6.32
N GLU A 142 1.85 16.33 -6.68
CA GLU A 142 2.62 16.10 -7.90
C GLU A 142 1.83 16.63 -9.12
N GLY A 143 2.49 17.37 -10.00
CA GLY A 143 1.80 18.01 -11.13
C GLY A 143 1.32 19.45 -10.85
N SER A 144 1.17 19.85 -9.58
CA SER A 144 0.58 21.16 -9.21
C SER A 144 1.37 22.35 -9.75
N HIS A 145 2.69 22.24 -9.84
CA HIS A 145 3.54 23.29 -10.40
C HIS A 145 3.26 23.52 -11.89
N TRP A 146 3.14 22.45 -12.70
CA TRP A 146 2.83 22.55 -14.12
C TRP A 146 1.40 23.04 -14.37
N LYS A 147 0.42 22.55 -13.59
CA LYS A 147 -0.97 23.04 -13.68
C LYS A 147 -1.06 24.55 -13.41
N ARG A 148 -0.35 25.03 -12.39
CA ARG A 148 -0.30 26.48 -12.07
C ARG A 148 0.40 27.28 -13.17
N GLN A 149 1.35 26.70 -13.89
CA GLN A 149 2.01 27.35 -15.03
C GLN A 149 1.07 27.43 -16.25
N GLU A 150 0.38 26.33 -16.59
CA GLU A 150 -0.63 26.30 -17.65
C GLU A 150 -1.77 27.28 -17.38
N GLU A 151 -2.29 27.31 -16.16
CA GLU A 151 -3.35 28.23 -15.75
C GLU A 151 -2.90 29.70 -15.87
N ARG A 152 -1.65 30.01 -15.49
CA ARG A 152 -1.09 31.36 -15.69
C ARG A 152 -0.96 31.74 -17.16
N LEU A 153 -0.48 30.82 -18.00
CA LEU A 153 -0.37 31.04 -19.45
C LEU A 153 -1.74 31.26 -20.10
N ARG A 154 -2.73 30.44 -19.70
CA ARG A 154 -4.11 30.58 -20.16
C ARG A 154 -4.71 31.92 -19.72
N ASN A 155 -4.57 32.29 -18.45
CA ASN A 155 -5.06 33.56 -17.94
C ASN A 155 -4.36 34.77 -18.58
N SER A 156 -3.10 34.66 -19.01
CA SER A 156 -2.44 35.74 -19.76
C SER A 156 -2.98 35.87 -21.18
N LEU A 157 -3.29 34.75 -21.85
CA LEU A 157 -3.88 34.76 -23.19
C LEU A 157 -5.30 35.35 -23.16
N GLU A 158 -6.14 34.95 -22.20
CA GLU A 158 -7.50 35.51 -22.04
C GLU A 158 -7.47 37.04 -21.83
N LYS A 159 -6.51 37.55 -21.06
CA LYS A 159 -6.32 39.01 -20.88
C LYS A 159 -5.82 39.74 -22.12
N GLU A 160 -5.08 39.08 -23.01
CA GLU A 160 -4.63 39.68 -24.27
C GLU A 160 -5.75 39.77 -25.31
N ASP A 161 -6.72 38.84 -25.27
CA ASP A 161 -7.91 38.87 -26.11
C ASP A 161 -8.91 39.94 -25.63
N ASP A 162 -9.15 40.08 -24.32
CA ASP A 162 -10.02 41.12 -23.74
C ASP A 162 -9.47 42.56 -23.92
N GLY A 163 -8.17 42.72 -24.18
CA GLY A 163 -7.54 44.03 -24.41
C GLY A 163 -7.55 44.49 -25.88
N LYS A 164 -8.09 43.69 -26.80
CA LYS A 164 -8.18 43.98 -28.24
C LYS A 164 -9.59 44.30 -28.74
N GLU A 165 -10.60 44.27 -27.87
CA GLU A 165 -11.92 44.92 -28.10
C GLU A 165 -11.91 46.38 -27.65
#